data_AF-A0A497T5A5-F1
#
_entry.id   AF-A0A497T5A5-F1
#
_cell.length_a   1.000
_cell.length_b   1.000
_cell.length_c   1.000
_cell.angle_alpha   90.00
_cell.angle_beta   90.00
_cell.angle_gamma   90.00
#
_symmetry.space_group_name_H-M   'P 1'
#
loop_
_entity.id
_entity.type
_entity.pdbx_description
1 polymer ?
#
loop_
_entity_poly.entity_id
_entity_poly.type
_entity_poly.pdbx_seq_one_letter_code
_entity_poly.pdbx_strand_id
1 'polypeptide(L)'
;MQYVTIYTEQGGIGLGKIDSKGRLIWRSGVWIPVSYDQPELRNKLLRKGVKRIVKDGGKKYKQVLKGLGLPPTYIPPEKKVGR
;
A
#
# COMPACT_ATOMS: atom_id res chain seq x y z
N MET A 1 8.06 8.53 4.49
CA MET A 1 6.93 7.64 4.10
C MET A 1 7.48 6.62 3.12
N GLN A 2 7.02 5.37 3.17
CA GLN A 2 7.53 4.30 2.29
C GLN A 2 6.40 3.43 1.74
N TYR A 3 6.59 2.92 0.52
CA TYR A 3 5.71 1.89 -0.03
C TYR A 3 5.98 0.54 0.62
N VAL A 4 4.93 -0.26 0.75
CA VAL A 4 4.96 -1.60 1.36
C VAL A 4 4.12 -2.57 0.55
N THR A 5 4.55 -3.82 0.50
CA THR A 5 3.70 -4.91 0.02
C THR A 5 2.75 -5.35 1.14
N ILE A 6 1.47 -5.49 0.81
CA ILE A 6 0.41 -5.96 1.69
C ILE A 6 -0.06 -7.33 1.22
N TYR A 7 -0.16 -8.28 2.14
CA TYR A 7 -0.85 -9.55 1.93
C TYR A 7 -2.19 -9.51 2.64
N THR A 8 -3.26 -9.81 1.91
CA THR A 8 -4.61 -9.87 2.47
C THR A 8 -4.91 -11.26 3.03
N GLU A 9 -5.91 -11.35 3.89
CA GLU A 9 -6.36 -12.64 4.44
C GLU A 9 -6.88 -13.60 3.36
N GLN A 10 -7.41 -13.04 2.27
CA GLN A 10 -7.92 -13.76 1.09
C GLN A 10 -6.80 -14.24 0.13
N GLY A 11 -5.53 -14.11 0.51
CA GLY A 11 -4.39 -14.52 -0.33
C GLY A 11 -4.00 -13.51 -1.42
N GLY A 12 -4.63 -12.33 -1.44
CA GLY A 12 -4.31 -11.26 -2.38
C GLY A 12 -3.03 -10.50 -2.02
N ILE A 13 -2.39 -9.92 -3.03
CA ILE A 13 -1.27 -8.99 -2.87
C ILE A 13 -1.70 -7.57 -3.24
N GLY A 14 -1.32 -6.61 -2.41
CA GLY A 14 -1.65 -5.19 -2.61
C GLY A 14 -0.45 -4.29 -2.34
N LEU A 15 -0.57 -3.05 -2.77
CA LEU A 15 0.38 -2.00 -2.46
C LEU A 15 -0.19 -1.08 -1.37
N GLY A 16 0.64 -0.72 -0.41
CA GLY A 16 0.32 0.27 0.61
C GLY A 16 1.40 1.31 0.76
N LYS A 17 1.10 2.35 1.54
CA LYS A 17 2.06 3.38 1.93
C LYS A 17 1.95 3.62 3.43
N ILE A 18 3.09 3.56 4.13
CA ILE A 18 3.17 3.85 5.56
C ILE A 18 3.91 5.14 5.85
N ASP A 19 3.53 5.82 6.92
CA ASP A 19 4.24 7.00 7.44
C ASP A 19 5.46 6.60 8.31
N SER A 20 6.15 7.61 8.84
CA SER A 20 7.31 7.41 9.72
C SER A 20 6.96 6.73 11.05
N LYS A 21 5.71 6.82 11.49
CA LYS A 21 5.19 6.16 12.71
C LYS A 21 4.71 4.73 12.43
N GLY A 22 4.83 4.23 11.19
CA GLY A 22 4.39 2.89 10.80
C GLY A 22 2.87 2.78 10.56
N ARG A 23 2.16 3.89 10.47
CA ARG A 23 0.72 3.93 10.20
C ARG A 23 0.48 3.81 8.70
N LEU A 24 -0.49 2.99 8.33
CA LEU A 24 -0.91 2.83 6.95
C LEU A 24 -1.76 4.06 6.57
N ILE A 25 -1.29 4.85 5.61
CA ILE A 25 -1.93 6.11 5.20
C ILE A 25 -2.66 5.98 3.85
N TRP A 26 -2.31 4.95 3.08
CA TRP A 26 -2.92 4.63 1.79
C TRP A 26 -2.76 3.15 1.46
N ARG A 27 -3.73 2.60 0.73
CA ARG A 27 -3.76 1.22 0.23
C ARG A 27 -4.43 1.21 -1.15
N SER A 28 -3.82 0.48 -2.09
CA SER A 28 -4.38 0.30 -3.44
C SER A 28 -5.71 -0.44 -3.37
N GLY A 29 -6.68 -0.01 -4.19
CA GLY A 29 -8.02 -0.62 -4.27
C GLY A 29 -8.92 -0.36 -3.06
N VAL A 30 -8.56 0.53 -2.15
CA VAL A 30 -9.36 0.82 -0.95
C VAL A 30 -9.55 2.33 -0.81
N TRP A 31 -10.82 2.76 -0.85
CA TRP A 31 -11.23 4.12 -0.51
C TRP A 31 -11.74 4.16 0.94
N ILE A 32 -11.34 5.19 1.70
CA ILE A 32 -11.69 5.34 3.11
C ILE A 32 -12.33 6.72 3.31
N PRO A 33 -13.62 6.78 3.66
CA PRO A 33 -14.36 8.03 3.88
C PRO A 33 -14.06 8.63 5.26
N VAL A 34 -12.79 8.79 5.60
CA VAL A 34 -12.35 9.36 6.88
C VAL A 34 -11.29 10.42 6.60
N SER A 35 -11.40 11.58 7.27
CA SER A 35 -10.44 12.68 7.13
C SER A 35 -9.00 12.22 7.44
N TYR A 36 -8.04 12.89 6.81
CA TYR A 36 -6.62 12.74 7.12
C TYR A 36 -6.27 13.22 8.53
N ASP A 37 -7.12 14.05 9.15
CA ASP A 37 -6.96 14.53 10.54
C ASP A 37 -7.29 13.47 11.59
N GLN A 38 -7.79 12.30 11.16
CA GLN A 38 -8.04 11.14 12.01
C GLN A 38 -7.10 9.97 11.64
N PRO A 39 -5.78 10.13 11.80
CA PRO A 39 -4.79 9.19 11.26
C PRO A 39 -4.89 7.80 11.89
N GLU A 40 -5.26 7.70 13.17
CA GLU A 40 -5.40 6.41 13.86
C GLU A 40 -6.61 5.61 13.36
N LEU A 41 -7.77 6.28 13.22
CA LEU A 41 -8.98 5.66 12.67
C LEU A 41 -8.74 5.21 11.22
N ARG A 42 -8.13 6.08 10.40
CA ARG A 42 -7.79 5.77 9.01
C ARG A 42 -6.84 4.58 8.91
N ASN A 43 -5.81 4.53 9.76
CA ASN A 43 -4.86 3.41 9.84
C ASN A 43 -5.59 2.10 10.20
N LYS A 44 -6.49 2.13 11.18
CA LYS A 44 -7.30 0.96 11.58
C LYS A 44 -8.14 0.45 10.42
N LEU A 45 -8.84 1.34 9.71
CA LEU A 45 -9.70 0.96 8.58
C LEU A 45 -8.90 0.43 7.39
N LEU A 46 -7.77 1.06 7.04
CA LEU A 46 -6.91 0.59 5.95
C LEU A 46 -6.29 -0.79 6.21
N ARG A 47 -6.07 -1.13 7.49
CA ARG A 47 -5.55 -2.42 7.93
C ARG A 47 -6.60 -3.53 8.01
N LYS A 48 -7.89 -3.24 7.79
CA LYS A 48 -8.93 -4.26 7.76
C LYS A 48 -8.67 -5.29 6.64
N GLY A 49 -8.71 -6.58 6.97
CA GLY A 49 -8.42 -7.68 6.04
C GLY A 49 -6.95 -7.79 5.61
N VAL A 50 -6.03 -7.11 6.31
CA VAL A 50 -4.58 -7.24 6.08
C VAL A 50 -4.02 -8.33 6.98
N LYS A 51 -3.47 -9.38 6.37
CA LYS A 51 -2.77 -10.46 7.07
C LYS A 51 -1.34 -10.09 7.42
N ARG A 52 -0.62 -9.46 6.49
CA ARG A 52 0.80 -9.13 6.66
C ARG A 52 1.20 -7.89 5.86
N ILE A 53 2.12 -7.10 6.42
CA ILE A 53 2.74 -5.95 5.75
C ILE A 53 4.25 -6.20 5.69
N VAL A 54 4.84 -6.04 4.51
CA VAL A 54 6.28 -6.20 4.27
C VAL A 54 6.88 -4.87 3.83
N LYS A 55 7.92 -4.41 4.54
CA LYS A 55 8.64 -3.16 4.25
C LYS A 55 9.69 -3.39 3.16
N ASP A 56 9.25 -3.65 1.94
CA ASP A 56 10.10 -3.95 0.79
C ASP A 56 10.07 -2.88 -0.30
N GLY A 57 9.48 -1.70 -0.03
CA GLY A 57 9.28 -0.67 -1.06
C GLY A 57 8.20 -1.03 -2.08
N GLY A 58 7.35 -2.04 -1.82
CA GLY A 58 6.39 -2.56 -2.79
C GLY A 58 7.00 -3.44 -3.88
N LYS A 59 8.26 -3.89 -3.69
CA LYS A 59 8.98 -4.71 -4.68
C LYS A 59 8.23 -5.98 -5.05
N LYS A 60 7.71 -6.72 -4.06
CA LYS A 60 7.03 -7.99 -4.32
C LYS A 60 5.70 -7.78 -5.05
N TYR A 61 4.96 -6.73 -4.71
CA TYR A 61 3.78 -6.32 -5.48
C TYR A 61 4.12 -6.04 -6.95
N LYS A 62 5.16 -5.22 -7.21
CA LYS A 62 5.62 -4.91 -8.58
C LYS A 62 6.07 -6.15 -9.35
N GLN A 63 6.74 -7.11 -8.69
CA GLN A 63 7.15 -8.38 -9.31
C GLN A 63 5.93 -9.21 -9.72
N VAL A 64 4.92 -9.32 -8.85
CA VAL A 64 3.69 -10.07 -9.18
C VAL A 64 2.96 -9.41 -10.34
N LEU A 65 2.82 -8.08 -10.36
CA LEU A 65 2.19 -7.37 -11.48
C LEU A 65 2.91 -7.62 -12.81
N LYS A 66 4.25 -7.61 -12.81
CA LYS A 66 5.05 -7.93 -14.00
C LYS A 66 4.83 -9.37 -14.48
N GLY A 67 4.77 -10.33 -13.56
CA GLY A 67 4.49 -11.73 -13.88
C GLY A 67 3.09 -11.97 -14.44
N LEU A 68 2.13 -11.11 -14.10
CA LEU A 68 0.75 -11.15 -14.61
C LEU A 68 0.56 -10.38 -15.94
N GLY A 69 1.61 -9.75 -16.48
CA GLY A 69 1.52 -8.97 -17.72
C GLY A 69 0.64 -7.72 -17.62
N LEU A 70 0.36 -7.24 -16.42
CA LEU A 70 -0.57 -6.12 -16.20
C LEU A 70 0.11 -4.77 -16.49
N PRO A 71 -0.63 -3.80 -17.06
CA PRO A 71 -0.09 -2.49 -17.41
C PRO A 71 0.38 -1.71 -16.16
N PRO A 72 1.39 -0.83 -16.32
CA PRO A 72 2.00 -0.09 -15.21
C PRO A 72 1.08 0.94 -14.56
N THR A 73 -0.15 1.14 -15.06
CA THR A 73 -1.18 1.99 -14.45
C THR A 73 -1.58 1.55 -13.04
N TYR A 74 -1.32 0.30 -12.67
CA TYR A 74 -1.49 -0.22 -11.29
C TYR A 74 -0.29 0.07 -10.36
N ILE A 75 0.80 0.61 -10.91
CA ILE A 75 1.99 1.01 -10.17
C ILE A 75 1.88 2.53 -9.94
N PRO A 76 1.67 3.01 -8.70
CA PRO A 76 1.64 4.44 -8.47
C PRO A 76 3.00 5.04 -8.87
N PRO A 77 3.00 6.23 -9.50
CA PRO A 77 4.23 6.86 -9.95
C PRO A 77 5.18 7.04 -8.75
N GLU A 78 6.40 6.55 -8.90
CA GLU A 78 7.47 6.87 -7.96
C GLU A 78 7.68 8.38 -8.04
N LYS A 79 7.36 9.11 -6.96
CA LYS A 79 7.80 10.51 -6.86
C LYS A 79 9.32 10.47 -6.98
N LYS A 80 9.85 10.93 -8.12
CA LYS A 80 11.24 11.36 -8.24
C LYS A 80 11.43 12.46 -7.20
N VAL A 81 12.02 12.13 -6.06
CA VAL A 81 12.60 13.16 -5.20
C VAL A 81 13.76 13.71 -6.00
N GLY A 82 13.67 15.00 -6.37
CA GLY A 82 14.67 15.70 -7.16
C GLY A 82 16.05 15.58 -6.53
N ARG A 83 17.06 15.50 -7.40
CA ARG A 83 18.49 15.57 -7.06
C ARG A 83 18.81 16.85 -6.33
#